data_AF-A0A482TTN8-F1
#
_entry.id   AF-A0A482TTN8-F1
#
_cell.length_a   1.000
_cell.length_b   1.000
_cell.length_c   1.000
_cell.angle_alpha   90.00
_cell.angle_beta   90.00
_cell.angle_gamma   90.00
#
_symmetry.space_group_name_H-M   'P 1'
#
loop_
_entity.id
_entity.type
_entity.pdbx_description
1 polymer ?
#
loop_
_entity_poly.entity_id
_entity_poly.type
_entity_poly.pdbx_seq_one_letter_code
_entity_poly.pdbx_strand_id
1 'polypeptide(L)'
;MTDKNLNDYYQSQIDNINNIQKDISGKLTDLIKHTTTISFGMLTILVTFKPSLDSDNENYILFICVLVLLGLNVITGILYIFCQIILLNKQLKFQTDSFNNRLSGNLEKIYVSRIKEKWHIPVIKYLFYFSFLLSIIILIIYGTKS
;
A
#
# COMPACT_ATOMS: atom_id res chain seq x y z
N MET A 1 28.30 8.24 -36.35
CA MET A 1 28.07 8.93 -35.06
C MET A 1 26.68 8.61 -34.48
N THR A 2 26.04 7.52 -34.92
CA THR A 2 24.60 7.23 -34.72
C THR A 2 24.35 6.03 -33.80
N ASP A 3 25.22 5.01 -33.80
CA ASP A 3 25.00 3.80 -32.99
C ASP A 3 25.20 4.02 -31.49
N LYS A 4 26.14 4.90 -31.10
CA LYS A 4 26.41 5.18 -29.69
C LYS A 4 25.22 5.87 -28.99
N ASN A 5 24.62 6.87 -29.63
CA ASN A 5 23.43 7.56 -29.11
C ASN A 5 22.20 6.63 -29.03
N LEU A 6 22.07 5.69 -29.98
CA LEU A 6 20.98 4.72 -29.96
C LEU A 6 21.15 3.74 -28.80
N ASN A 7 22.38 3.26 -28.60
CA ASN A 7 22.71 2.35 -27.51
C ASN A 7 22.52 3.02 -26.15
N ASP A 8 22.99 4.27 -25.99
CA ASP A 8 22.80 5.06 -24.77
C ASP A 8 21.32 5.29 -24.46
N TYR A 9 20.49 5.51 -25.48
CA TYR A 9 19.04 5.63 -25.33
C TYR A 9 18.38 4.33 -24.84
N TYR A 10 18.74 3.18 -25.41
CA TYR A 10 18.21 1.88 -24.98
C TYR A 10 18.67 1.54 -23.56
N GLN A 11 19.94 1.81 -23.23
CA GLN A 11 20.48 1.65 -21.87
C GLN A 11 19.66 2.46 -20.86
N SER A 12 19.36 3.73 -21.18
CA SER A 12 18.53 4.60 -20.32
C SER A 12 17.10 4.04 -20.12
N GLN A 13 16.50 3.43 -21.14
CA GLN A 13 15.17 2.81 -21.01
C GLN A 13 15.21 1.54 -20.15
N ILE A 14 16.26 0.72 -20.31
CA ILE A 14 16.48 -0.47 -19.46
C ILE A 14 16.68 -0.04 -18.00
N ASP A 15 17.48 1.00 -17.76
CA ASP A 15 17.70 1.54 -16.43
C ASP A 15 16.41 2.12 -15.83
N ASN A 16 15.58 2.78 -16.62
CA ASN A 16 14.25 3.23 -16.17
C ASN A 16 13.34 2.06 -15.78
N ILE A 17 13.30 0.98 -16.56
CA ILE A 17 12.52 -0.21 -16.23
C ILE A 17 13.04 -0.84 -14.93
N ASN A 18 14.35 -1.02 -14.81
CA ASN A 18 14.99 -1.58 -13.61
C ASN A 18 14.75 -0.71 -12.37
N ASN A 19 14.84 0.62 -12.52
CA ASN A 19 14.55 1.56 -11.43
C ASN A 19 13.09 1.47 -11.00
N ILE A 20 12.14 1.35 -11.93
CA ILE A 20 10.72 1.20 -11.61
C ILE A 20 10.47 -0.15 -10.92
N GLN A 21 11.11 -1.23 -11.37
CA GLN A 21 11.01 -2.53 -10.71
C GLN A 21 11.60 -2.52 -9.29
N LYS A 22 12.71 -1.82 -9.10
CA LYS A 22 13.34 -1.63 -7.78
C LYS A 22 12.48 -0.75 -6.87
N ASP A 23 11.87 0.30 -7.41
CA ASP A 23 10.96 1.21 -6.69
C ASP A 23 9.64 0.51 -6.32
N ILE A 24 9.14 -0.40 -7.18
CA ILE A 24 8.03 -1.31 -6.86
C ILE A 24 8.37 -2.18 -5.66
N SER A 25 9.53 -2.84 -5.69
CA SER A 25 9.98 -3.71 -4.59
C SER A 25 10.18 -2.90 -3.31
N GLY A 26 10.82 -1.73 -3.39
CA GLY A 26 11.09 -0.87 -2.24
C GLY A 26 9.79 -0.37 -1.59
N LYS A 27 8.86 0.17 -2.38
CA LYS A 27 7.56 0.64 -1.87
C LYS A 27 6.72 -0.49 -1.28
N LEU A 28 6.76 -1.69 -1.87
CA LEU A 28 6.10 -2.86 -1.29
C LEU A 28 6.72 -3.26 0.04
N THR A 29 8.05 -3.35 0.12
CA THR A 29 8.76 -3.69 1.35
C THR A 29 8.49 -2.66 2.45
N ASP A 30 8.56 -1.37 2.15
CA ASP A 30 8.27 -0.30 3.12
C ASP A 30 6.82 -0.34 3.59
N LEU A 31 5.87 -0.55 2.69
CA LEU A 31 4.46 -0.61 3.04
C LEU A 31 4.14 -1.86 3.89
N ILE A 32 4.71 -3.02 3.55
CA ILE A 32 4.61 -4.24 4.36
C ILE A 32 5.24 -4.00 5.74
N LYS A 33 6.43 -3.38 5.79
CA LYS A 33 7.13 -3.06 7.04
C LYS A 33 6.32 -2.13 7.93
N HIS A 34 5.74 -1.06 7.37
CA HIS A 34 4.90 -0.14 8.12
C HIS A 34 3.61 -0.82 8.62
N THR A 35 2.96 -1.60 7.76
CA THR A 35 1.71 -2.30 8.13
C THR A 35 1.97 -3.33 9.23
N THR A 36 3.03 -4.13 9.11
CA THR A 36 3.42 -5.11 10.13
C THR A 36 3.84 -4.44 11.43
N THR A 37 4.65 -3.38 11.38
CA THR A 37 5.07 -2.64 12.58
C THR A 37 3.88 -2.05 13.33
N ILE A 38 2.95 -1.44 12.61
CA ILE A 38 1.70 -0.89 13.18
C ILE A 38 0.86 -2.02 13.78
N SER A 39 0.71 -3.14 13.07
CA SER A 39 -0.08 -4.28 13.54
C SER A 39 0.50 -4.91 14.80
N PHE A 40 1.82 -5.10 14.85
CA PHE A 40 2.51 -5.58 16.04
C PHE A 40 2.42 -4.59 17.20
N GLY A 41 2.62 -3.29 16.94
CA GLY A 41 2.47 -2.25 17.95
C GLY A 41 1.07 -2.25 18.57
N MET A 42 0.03 -2.34 17.73
CA MET A 42 -1.34 -2.41 18.21
C MET A 42 -1.65 -3.73 18.96
N LEU A 43 -1.11 -4.87 18.52
CA LEU A 43 -1.24 -6.15 19.24
C LEU A 43 -0.59 -6.09 20.63
N THR A 44 0.61 -5.49 20.74
CA THR A 44 1.29 -5.31 22.02
C THR A 44 0.43 -4.45 22.96
N ILE A 45 -0.10 -3.33 22.46
CA ILE A 45 -1.01 -2.47 23.24
C ILE A 45 -2.23 -3.28 23.69
N LEU A 46 -2.82 -4.08 22.81
CA LEU A 46 -3.96 -4.95 23.15
C LEU A 46 -3.68 -5.95 24.27
N VAL A 47 -2.48 -6.55 24.29
CA VAL A 47 -2.06 -7.47 25.36
C VAL A 47 -1.82 -6.71 26.67
N THR A 48 -1.22 -5.52 26.60
CA THR A 48 -0.92 -4.69 27.77
C THR A 48 -2.19 -4.16 28.44
N PHE A 49 -3.19 -3.74 27.67
CA PHE A 49 -4.44 -3.16 28.18
C PHE A 49 -5.56 -4.19 28.30
N LYS A 50 -5.24 -5.46 28.60
CA LYS A 50 -6.29 -6.46 28.86
C LYS A 50 -7.10 -6.05 30.10
N PRO A 51 -8.43 -5.91 30.00
CA PRO A 51 -9.26 -5.57 31.16
C PRO A 51 -9.13 -6.64 32.26
N SER A 52 -8.97 -6.20 33.50
CA SER A 52 -9.05 -7.05 34.69
C SER A 52 -10.49 -7.53 34.90
N LEU A 53 -10.66 -8.68 35.57
CA LEU A 53 -12.00 -9.25 35.83
C LEU A 53 -12.95 -8.31 36.58
N ASP A 54 -12.40 -7.36 37.34
CA ASP A 54 -13.15 -6.34 38.10
C ASP A 54 -13.37 -5.03 37.32
N SER A 55 -13.02 -4.97 36.04
CA SER A 55 -13.18 -3.73 35.25
C SER A 55 -14.62 -3.48 34.84
N ASP A 56 -15.01 -2.20 34.81
CA ASP A 56 -16.35 -1.77 34.44
C ASP A 56 -16.74 -2.25 33.03
N ASN A 57 -18.04 -2.50 32.82
CA ASN A 57 -18.59 -2.92 31.53
C ASN A 57 -18.21 -1.98 30.37
N GLU A 58 -18.00 -0.68 30.65
CA GLU A 58 -17.55 0.30 29.65
C GLU A 58 -16.15 -0.03 29.10
N ASN A 59 -15.22 -0.48 29.94
CA ASN A 59 -13.86 -0.83 29.53
C ASN A 59 -13.83 -2.10 28.67
N TYR A 60 -14.70 -3.06 28.97
CA TYR A 60 -14.88 -4.25 28.13
C TYR A 60 -15.44 -3.91 26.74
N ILE A 61 -16.42 -3.01 26.65
CA ILE A 61 -16.97 -2.56 25.37
C ILE A 61 -15.90 -1.85 24.53
N LEU A 62 -15.14 -0.94 25.15
CA LEU A 62 -14.04 -0.25 24.46
C LEU A 62 -12.98 -1.22 23.95
N PHE A 63 -12.62 -2.22 24.75
CA PHE A 63 -11.66 -3.26 24.36
C PHE A 63 -12.15 -4.07 23.14
N ILE A 64 -13.41 -4.48 23.12
CA ILE A 64 -14.01 -5.20 21.98
C ILE A 64 -14.04 -4.30 20.74
N CYS A 65 -14.40 -3.02 20.88
CA CYS A 65 -14.37 -2.06 19.77
C CYS A 65 -12.96 -1.92 19.18
N VAL A 66 -11.92 -1.80 20.02
CA VAL A 66 -10.52 -1.76 19.57
C VAL A 66 -10.15 -3.03 18.81
N LEU A 67 -10.52 -4.21 19.30
CA LEU A 67 -10.29 -5.50 18.64
C LEU A 67 -10.91 -5.57 17.24
N VAL A 68 -12.18 -5.17 17.12
CA VAL A 68 -12.90 -5.16 15.84
C VAL A 68 -12.25 -4.19 14.86
N LEU A 69 -11.89 -2.98 15.32
CA LEU A 69 -11.21 -1.98 14.51
C LEU A 69 -9.83 -2.44 14.04
N LEU A 70 -9.10 -3.16 14.89
CA LEU A 70 -7.81 -3.73 14.51
C LEU A 70 -7.99 -4.79 13.42
N GLY A 71 -8.93 -5.72 13.61
CA GLY A 71 -9.27 -6.71 12.59
C GLY A 71 -9.64 -6.06 11.25
N LEU A 72 -10.46 -5.00 11.30
CA LEU A 72 -10.87 -4.25 10.11
C LEU A 72 -9.69 -3.53 9.44
N ASN A 73 -8.77 -2.95 10.21
CA ASN A 73 -7.54 -2.35 9.69
C ASN A 73 -6.63 -3.36 8.99
N VAL A 74 -6.48 -4.57 9.54
CA VAL A 74 -5.68 -5.62 8.91
C VAL A 74 -6.31 -6.03 7.57
N ILE A 75 -7.62 -6.29 7.54
CA ILE A 75 -8.33 -6.70 6.31
C ILE A 75 -8.25 -5.60 5.25
N THR A 76 -8.54 -4.36 5.62
CA THR A 76 -8.50 -3.21 4.69
C THR A 76 -7.08 -2.89 4.23
N GLY A 77 -6.08 -3.07 5.09
CA GLY A 77 -4.66 -2.93 4.73
C GLY A 77 -4.21 -3.97 3.70
N ILE A 78 -4.58 -5.23 3.87
CA ILE A 78 -4.31 -6.30 2.90
C ILE A 78 -4.96 -5.98 1.55
N LEU A 79 -6.23 -5.57 1.55
CA LEU A 79 -6.96 -5.19 0.33
C LEU A 79 -6.30 -4.00 -0.38
N TYR A 80 -5.83 -3.01 0.38
CA TYR A 80 -5.11 -1.86 -0.16
C TYR A 80 -3.79 -2.28 -0.82
N ILE A 81 -3.00 -3.13 -0.16
CA ILE A 81 -1.76 -3.69 -0.72
C ILE A 81 -2.05 -4.43 -2.03
N PHE A 82 -3.07 -5.28 -2.05
CA PHE A 82 -3.44 -6.03 -3.24
C PHE A 82 -3.82 -5.11 -4.41
N CYS A 83 -4.57 -4.04 -4.12
CA CYS A 83 -4.88 -3.03 -5.14
C CYS A 83 -3.62 -2.32 -5.67
N GLN A 84 -2.67 -1.98 -4.80
CA GLN A 84 -1.40 -1.37 -5.20
C GLN A 84 -0.57 -2.31 -6.09
N ILE A 85 -0.47 -3.60 -5.74
CA ILE A 85 0.21 -4.61 -6.56
C ILE A 85 -0.41 -4.70 -7.95
N ILE A 86 -1.74 -4.71 -8.05
CA ILE A 86 -2.43 -4.75 -9.34
C ILE A 86 -2.11 -3.51 -10.19
N LEU A 87 -2.08 -2.34 -9.56
CA LEU A 87 -1.83 -1.07 -10.24
C LEU A 87 -0.38 -1.01 -10.74
N LEU A 88 0.57 -1.45 -9.93
CA LEU A 88 1.98 -1.57 -10.28
C LEU A 88 2.21 -2.59 -11.40
N ASN A 89 1.57 -3.76 -11.35
CA ASN A 89 1.65 -4.75 -12.44
C ASN A 89 1.11 -4.21 -13.77
N LYS A 90 0.06 -3.38 -13.73
CA LYS A 90 -0.44 -2.69 -14.94
C LYS A 90 0.56 -1.66 -15.46
N GLN A 91 1.20 -0.89 -14.58
CA GLN A 91 2.25 0.06 -14.96
C GLN A 91 3.42 -0.67 -15.62
N LEU A 92 3.89 -1.75 -15.01
CA LEU A 92 4.98 -2.56 -15.54
C LEU A 92 4.63 -3.11 -16.92
N LYS A 93 3.46 -3.75 -17.06
CA LYS A 93 3.01 -4.28 -18.36
C LYS A 93 2.94 -3.18 -19.43
N PHE A 94 2.38 -2.02 -19.10
CA PHE A 94 2.29 -0.90 -20.03
C PHE A 94 3.66 -0.42 -20.51
N GLN A 95 4.64 -0.35 -19.59
CA GLN A 95 5.99 0.06 -19.95
C GLN A 95 6.73 -1.01 -20.76
N THR A 96 6.60 -2.29 -20.41
CA THR A 96 7.16 -3.40 -21.18
C THR A 96 6.58 -3.44 -22.60
N ASP A 97 5.25 -3.30 -22.74
CA ASP A 97 4.59 -3.26 -24.03
C ASP A 97 5.03 -2.04 -24.85
N SER A 98 5.18 -0.87 -24.21
CA SER A 98 5.69 0.34 -24.86
C SER A 98 7.15 0.19 -25.30
N PHE A 99 7.99 -0.49 -24.53
CA PHE A 99 9.39 -0.73 -24.85
C PHE A 99 9.53 -1.73 -26.01
N ASN A 100 8.80 -2.85 -25.96
CA ASN A 100 8.77 -3.85 -27.03
C ASN A 100 8.27 -3.28 -28.36
N ASN A 101 7.25 -2.42 -28.33
CA ASN A 101 6.75 -1.76 -29.55
C ASN A 101 7.75 -0.77 -30.16
N ARG A 102 8.57 -0.11 -29.32
CA ARG A 102 9.66 0.75 -29.81
C ARG A 102 10.79 -0.07 -30.42
N LEU A 103 11.16 -1.19 -29.80
CA LEU A 103 12.14 -2.14 -30.33
C LEU A 103 11.71 -2.73 -31.68
N SER A 104 10.42 -2.94 -31.90
CA SER A 104 9.87 -3.42 -33.17
C SER A 104 9.72 -2.33 -34.25
N GLY A 105 10.19 -1.11 -33.99
CA GLY A 105 10.20 0.00 -34.94
C GLY A 105 8.87 0.76 -35.06
N ASN A 106 7.89 0.49 -34.21
CA ASN A 106 6.59 1.17 -34.24
C ASN A 106 6.61 2.44 -33.37
N LEU A 107 7.03 3.56 -33.97
CA LEU A 107 7.23 4.85 -33.30
C LEU A 107 5.97 5.74 -33.27
N GLU A 108 4.94 5.43 -34.06
CA GLU A 108 3.75 6.29 -34.23
C GLU A 108 2.75 6.21 -33.07
N LYS A 109 2.75 5.11 -32.31
CA LYS A 109 1.84 4.95 -31.16
C LYS A 109 2.38 5.63 -29.92
N ILE A 110 2.04 6.91 -29.73
CA ILE A 110 2.24 7.63 -28.46
C ILE A 110 1.26 7.05 -27.43
N TYR A 111 1.75 6.12 -26.61
CA TYR A 111 1.01 5.62 -25.46
C TYR A 111 1.01 6.68 -24.35
N VAL A 112 0.00 7.56 -24.36
CA VAL A 112 -0.19 8.55 -23.28
C VAL A 112 -0.63 7.82 -22.01
N SER A 113 0.30 7.76 -21.05
CA SER A 113 0.14 7.06 -19.79
C SER A 113 -0.83 7.79 -18.85
N ARG A 114 -2.11 7.44 -18.93
CA ARG A 114 -2.98 7.56 -17.75
C ARG A 114 -3.69 6.23 -17.58
N ILE A 115 -3.05 5.32 -16.86
CA ILE A 115 -3.72 4.10 -16.40
C ILE A 115 -4.89 4.58 -15.56
N LYS A 116 -6.11 4.42 -16.10
CA LYS A 116 -7.33 4.86 -15.45
C LYS A 116 -7.50 4.02 -14.19
N GLU A 117 -7.23 4.62 -13.04
CA GLU A 117 -7.47 3.98 -11.75
C GLU A 117 -8.94 3.58 -11.68
N LYS A 118 -9.22 2.35 -11.27
CA LYS A 118 -10.60 1.91 -11.08
C LYS A 118 -11.14 2.62 -9.84
N TRP A 119 -12.37 3.09 -9.89
CA TRP A 119 -13.05 3.86 -8.83
C TRP A 119 -13.01 3.23 -7.42
N HIS A 120 -12.93 1.91 -7.30
CA HIS A 120 -12.81 1.24 -5.99
C HIS A 120 -11.44 1.39 -5.31
N ILE A 121 -10.37 1.67 -6.07
CA ILE A 121 -9.02 1.84 -5.52
C ILE A 121 -8.93 3.06 -4.58
N PRO A 122 -9.39 4.28 -4.99
CA PRO A 122 -9.39 5.42 -4.07
C PRO A 122 -10.35 5.21 -2.89
N VAL A 123 -11.49 4.54 -3.07
CA VAL A 123 -12.44 4.25 -1.97
C VAL A 123 -11.78 3.38 -0.91
N ILE A 124 -11.12 2.29 -1.29
CA ILE A 124 -10.41 1.40 -0.35
C ILE A 124 -9.29 2.16 0.36
N LYS A 125 -8.57 3.03 -0.36
CA LYS A 125 -7.52 3.88 0.21
C LYS A 125 -8.06 4.81 1.30
N TYR A 126 -9.16 5.52 1.03
CA TYR A 126 -9.78 6.40 2.03
C TYR A 126 -10.36 5.61 3.22
N LEU A 127 -10.98 4.46 2.96
CA LEU A 127 -11.51 3.59 4.00
C LEU A 127 -10.40 3.12 4.96
N PHE A 128 -9.26 2.71 4.40
CA PHE A 128 -8.10 2.29 5.18
C PHE A 128 -7.57 3.43 6.06
N TYR A 129 -7.35 4.63 5.50
CA TYR A 129 -6.87 5.76 6.30
C TYR A 129 -7.87 6.21 7.36
N PHE A 130 -9.17 6.21 7.04
CA PHE A 130 -10.20 6.58 7.99
C PHE A 130 -10.28 5.57 9.15
N SER A 131 -10.27 4.27 8.83
CA SER A 131 -10.24 3.19 9.83
C SER A 131 -8.99 3.26 10.71
N PHE A 132 -7.84 3.58 10.13
CA PHE A 132 -6.58 3.73 10.86
C PHE A 132 -6.59 4.94 11.80
N LEU A 133 -7.10 6.07 11.35
CA LEU A 133 -7.18 7.28 12.16
C LEU A 133 -8.19 7.09 13.31
N LEU A 134 -9.32 6.45 13.03
CA LEU A 134 -10.34 6.12 14.02
C LEU A 134 -9.81 5.16 15.09
N SER A 135 -9.04 4.14 14.70
CA SER A 135 -8.46 3.19 15.66
C SER A 135 -7.45 3.86 16.59
N ILE A 136 -6.61 4.78 16.09
CA ILE A 136 -5.69 5.56 16.93
C ILE A 136 -6.46 6.40 17.95
N ILE A 137 -7.52 7.10 17.53
CA ILE A 137 -8.31 7.94 18.44
C ILE A 137 -8.91 7.10 19.56
N ILE A 138 -9.53 5.97 19.22
CA ILE A 138 -10.16 5.09 20.22
C ILE A 138 -9.11 4.50 21.16
N LEU A 139 -7.93 4.16 20.65
CA LEU A 139 -6.83 3.64 21.45
C LEU A 139 -6.32 4.68 22.47
N ILE A 140 -6.21 5.95 22.07
CA ILE A 140 -5.83 7.05 22.97
C ILE A 140 -6.88 7.22 24.06
N ILE A 141 -8.16 7.26 23.70
CA ILE A 141 -9.27 7.40 24.67
C ILE A 141 -9.24 6.24 25.67
N TYR A 142 -9.07 5.01 25.18
CA TYR A 142 -8.99 3.84 26.04
C TYR A 142 -7.78 3.89 26.97
N GLY A 143 -6.60 4.25 26.45
CA GLY A 143 -5.39 4.40 27.25
C GLY A 143 -5.45 5.51 28.29
N THR A 144 -6.29 6.54 28.11
CA THR A 144 -6.52 7.57 29.14
C THR A 144 -7.51 7.17 30.23
N LYS A 145 -8.37 6.17 29.97
CA LYS A 145 -9.40 5.69 30.90
C LYS A 145 -8.98 4.44 31.67
N SER A 146 -8.04 3.65 31.11
CA SER A 146 -7.43 2.50 31.76
C SER A 146 -6.33 2.90 32.73
#